data_AF-A0A2T1GNU6-F1
#
_entry.id   AF-A0A2T1GNU6-F1
#
_cell.length_a   1.000
_cell.length_b   1.000
_cell.length_c   1.000
_cell.angle_alpha   90.00
_cell.angle_beta   90.00
_cell.angle_gamma   90.00
#
_symmetry.space_group_name_H-M   'P 1'
#
loop_
_entity.id
_entity.type
_entity.pdbx_description
1 polymer ?
#
loop_
_entity_poly.entity_id
_entity_poly.type
_entity_poly.pdbx_seq_one_letter_code
_entity_poly.pdbx_strand_id
1 'polypeptide(L)'
;MISTKTSQHQSLSHGREITGLFLGWQDYQSDLWLPVAKMTWAPDLSRYCFRYTKGMERAIELSPIEKSSFIRHPDRLYQSHVTENESLDFKSRMPLSRTRYVPQQQQWLGLPEDPIDPIAYVSRSGGRRYQDSYDVFPEIRPDSQGDYHFHFLPLDIGKLEPDCYEYLLQLAPGHQLGVTDNQLGDGRFQLGRLPGYLLEMARTCPTAIQIEVARVNLKAPQFHSLLCHATVNGTLLTPFATAEYQTYTGI
;
A
#
# COMPACT_ATOMS: atom_id res chain seq x y z
N MET A 1 -3.11 4.90 45.54
CA MET A 1 -3.34 5.73 44.35
C MET A 1 -2.72 5.04 43.14
N ILE A 2 -3.49 4.25 42.42
CA ILE A 2 -3.05 3.59 41.19
C ILE A 2 -3.62 4.46 40.06
N SER A 3 -2.76 5.28 39.46
CA SER A 3 -3.13 6.11 38.31
C SER A 3 -2.99 5.26 37.05
N THR A 4 -4.13 4.77 36.58
CA THR A 4 -4.33 4.19 35.25
C THR A 4 -3.90 5.19 34.18
N LYS A 5 -2.83 4.87 33.44
CA LYS A 5 -2.46 5.58 32.22
C LYS A 5 -3.46 5.20 31.13
N THR A 6 -4.51 6.01 31.03
CA THR A 6 -5.46 6.01 29.92
C THR A 6 -4.70 6.33 28.64
N SER A 7 -4.60 5.35 27.73
CA SER A 7 -4.02 5.52 26.40
C SER A 7 -4.88 6.53 25.63
N GLN A 8 -4.39 7.76 25.45
CA GLN A 8 -5.04 8.76 24.64
C GLN A 8 -4.82 8.42 23.16
N HIS A 9 -5.68 7.57 22.59
CA HIS A 9 -5.88 7.52 21.15
C HIS A 9 -6.72 8.74 20.75
N GLN A 10 -6.08 9.90 20.68
CA GLN A 10 -6.67 11.06 20.00
C GLN A 10 -6.67 10.77 18.50
N SER A 11 -7.86 10.92 17.93
CA SER A 11 -8.26 10.57 16.57
C SER A 11 -7.35 11.19 15.51
N LEU A 12 -6.61 10.32 14.82
CA LEU A 12 -5.85 10.63 13.60
C LEU A 12 -6.83 10.85 12.44
N SER A 13 -7.00 12.11 12.03
CA SER A 13 -7.93 12.52 10.98
C SER A 13 -7.52 12.10 9.56
N HIS A 14 -6.34 11.53 9.36
CA HIS A 14 -5.81 11.15 8.03
C HIS A 14 -6.01 9.67 7.68
N GLY A 15 -6.51 8.85 8.62
CA GLY A 15 -6.87 7.45 8.42
C GLY A 15 -8.37 7.17 8.29
N ARG A 16 -9.24 8.19 8.31
CA ARG A 16 -10.70 8.01 8.25
C ARG A 16 -11.21 7.46 6.92
N GLU A 17 -10.45 7.66 5.86
CA GLU A 17 -10.75 7.12 4.54
C GLU A 17 -10.30 5.66 4.41
N ILE A 18 -9.26 5.25 5.15
CA ILE A 18 -8.70 3.90 5.08
C ILE A 18 -9.59 2.96 5.92
N THR A 19 -10.18 1.96 5.26
CA THR A 19 -11.05 0.96 5.91
C THR A 19 -10.38 -0.38 6.14
N GLY A 20 -9.22 -0.59 5.51
CA GLY A 20 -8.43 -1.80 5.63
C GLY A 20 -7.07 -1.64 5.00
N LEU A 21 -6.21 -2.62 5.24
CA LEU A 21 -4.93 -2.78 4.56
C LEU A 21 -4.93 -4.13 3.87
N PHE A 22 -4.47 -4.16 2.64
CA PHE A 22 -4.18 -5.40 1.94
C PHE A 22 -2.68 -5.70 1.99
N LEU A 23 -2.35 -6.98 1.93
CA LEU A 23 -1.01 -7.48 1.65
C LEU A 23 -1.02 -7.98 0.21
N GLY A 24 -0.23 -7.35 -0.65
CA GLY A 24 0.03 -7.82 -2.01
C GLY A 24 1.24 -8.75 -2.02
N TRP A 25 1.23 -9.70 -2.95
CA TRP A 25 2.31 -10.64 -3.19
C TRP A 25 2.67 -10.62 -4.67
N GLN A 26 3.94 -10.43 -4.95
CA GLN A 26 4.54 -10.48 -6.28
C GLN A 26 5.27 -11.81 -6.47
N ASP A 27 4.87 -12.60 -7.45
CA ASP A 27 5.62 -13.78 -7.86
C ASP A 27 6.93 -13.35 -8.53
N TYR A 28 8.03 -13.95 -8.10
CA TYR A 28 9.36 -13.67 -8.66
C TYR A 28 9.57 -14.27 -10.05
N GLN A 29 8.75 -15.25 -10.46
CA GLN A 29 8.95 -16.00 -11.71
C GLN A 29 8.06 -15.50 -12.86
N SER A 30 6.83 -15.06 -12.58
CA SER A 30 5.81 -14.81 -13.59
C SER A 30 5.33 -13.36 -13.70
N ASP A 31 5.96 -12.41 -12.99
CA ASP A 31 5.50 -11.02 -12.84
C ASP A 31 4.03 -10.90 -12.36
N LEU A 32 3.42 -12.01 -11.91
CA LEU A 32 2.08 -12.06 -11.35
C LEU A 32 2.06 -11.34 -10.00
N TRP A 33 1.12 -10.43 -9.83
CA TRP A 33 0.84 -9.78 -8.57
C TRP A 33 -0.56 -10.12 -8.11
N LEU A 34 -0.75 -10.48 -6.84
CA LEU A 34 -2.04 -10.83 -6.26
C LEU A 34 -2.21 -10.19 -4.87
N PRO A 35 -3.40 -9.65 -4.52
CA PRO A 35 -3.74 -9.39 -3.13
C PRO A 35 -3.91 -10.74 -2.42
N VAL A 36 -3.19 -10.98 -1.33
CA VAL A 36 -3.21 -12.30 -0.66
C VAL A 36 -3.81 -12.25 0.75
N ALA A 37 -3.78 -11.10 1.42
CA ALA A 37 -4.44 -10.96 2.71
C ALA A 37 -5.04 -9.57 2.90
N LYS A 38 -6.00 -9.47 3.82
CA LYS A 38 -6.65 -8.24 4.23
C LYS A 38 -6.67 -8.15 5.75
N MET A 39 -6.30 -6.98 6.27
CA MET A 39 -6.46 -6.59 7.67
C MET A 39 -7.47 -5.46 7.76
N THR A 40 -8.46 -5.61 8.63
CA THR A 40 -9.46 -4.60 8.99
C THR A 40 -9.46 -4.39 10.49
N TRP A 41 -10.14 -3.36 10.99
CA TRP A 41 -10.18 -3.05 12.42
C TRP A 41 -11.53 -2.52 12.86
N ALA A 42 -11.79 -2.62 14.17
CA ALA A 42 -12.90 -1.92 14.80
C ALA A 42 -12.67 -0.39 14.75
N PRO A 43 -13.74 0.44 14.72
CA PRO A 43 -13.60 1.90 14.62
C PRO A 43 -12.73 2.55 15.70
N ASP A 44 -12.62 1.92 16.87
CA ASP A 44 -11.81 2.37 18.01
C ASP A 44 -10.39 1.78 18.04
N LEU A 45 -10.01 1.02 17.00
CA LEU A 45 -8.72 0.31 16.89
C LEU A 45 -8.45 -0.69 18.03
N SER A 46 -9.47 -1.11 18.78
CA SER A 46 -9.33 -2.07 19.87
C SER A 46 -9.09 -3.50 19.38
N ARG A 47 -9.49 -3.81 18.15
CA ARG A 47 -9.44 -5.14 17.55
C ARG A 47 -9.13 -5.07 16.07
N TYR A 48 -8.27 -5.98 15.64
CA TYR A 48 -7.88 -6.19 14.26
C TYR A 48 -8.39 -7.56 13.79
N CYS A 49 -8.83 -7.64 12.53
CA CYS A 49 -9.25 -8.87 11.88
C CYS A 49 -8.41 -9.09 10.63
N PHE A 50 -7.63 -10.17 10.62
CA PHE A 50 -6.85 -10.63 9.48
C PHE A 50 -7.55 -11.81 8.79
N ARG A 51 -7.59 -11.78 7.46
CA ARG A 51 -8.12 -12.85 6.60
C ARG A 51 -7.27 -12.98 5.35
N TYR A 52 -7.11 -14.21 4.85
CA TYR A 52 -6.64 -14.40 3.49
C TYR A 52 -7.73 -14.05 2.47
N THR A 53 -7.32 -13.58 1.32
CA THR A 53 -8.20 -13.26 0.19
C THR A 53 -8.23 -14.44 -0.78
N LYS A 54 -9.15 -14.42 -1.78
CA LYS A 54 -9.15 -15.41 -2.86
C LYS A 54 -7.90 -15.31 -3.74
N GLY A 55 -7.21 -14.18 -3.76
CA GLY A 55 -5.90 -14.09 -4.40
C GLY A 55 -4.85 -14.98 -3.74
N MET A 56 -4.95 -15.29 -2.45
CA MET A 56 -4.07 -16.30 -1.82
C MET A 56 -4.33 -17.71 -2.36
N GLU A 57 -5.60 -18.08 -2.58
CA GLU A 57 -5.93 -19.36 -3.20
C GLU A 57 -5.27 -19.47 -4.59
N ARG A 58 -5.38 -18.41 -5.39
CA ARG A 58 -4.73 -18.35 -6.70
C ARG A 58 -3.20 -18.40 -6.61
N ALA A 59 -2.62 -17.77 -5.61
CA ALA A 59 -1.18 -17.83 -5.35
C ALA A 59 -0.73 -19.26 -4.99
N ILE A 60 -1.51 -19.99 -4.18
CA ILE A 60 -1.26 -21.40 -3.83
C ILE A 60 -1.33 -22.32 -5.06
N GLU A 61 -2.26 -22.06 -5.98
CA GLU A 61 -2.39 -22.84 -7.23
C GLU A 61 -1.16 -22.69 -8.13
N LEU A 62 -0.63 -21.46 -8.22
CA LEU A 62 0.38 -21.08 -9.21
C LEU A 62 1.81 -21.13 -8.66
N SER A 63 2.00 -20.97 -7.35
CA SER A 63 3.33 -20.89 -6.72
C SER A 63 3.59 -22.07 -5.78
N PRO A 64 4.65 -22.87 -6.04
CA PRO A 64 5.09 -23.91 -5.11
C PRO A 64 5.47 -23.35 -3.73
N ILE A 65 5.97 -22.12 -3.67
CA ILE A 65 6.36 -21.45 -2.43
C ILE A 65 5.12 -21.20 -1.57
N GLU A 66 4.11 -20.54 -2.12
CA GLU A 66 2.87 -20.27 -1.39
C GLU A 66 2.13 -21.56 -1.03
N LYS A 67 2.10 -22.54 -1.94
CA LYS A 67 1.54 -23.87 -1.66
C LYS A 67 2.18 -24.52 -0.44
N SER A 68 3.51 -24.45 -0.32
CA SER A 68 4.24 -25.07 0.79
C SER A 68 3.86 -24.50 2.17
N SER A 69 3.51 -23.21 2.23
CA SER A 69 3.11 -22.51 3.45
C SER A 69 1.77 -23.01 4.03
N PHE A 70 0.92 -23.61 3.19
CA PHE A 70 -0.42 -24.08 3.58
C PHE A 70 -0.56 -25.59 3.72
N ILE A 71 0.45 -26.41 3.34
CA ILE A 71 0.36 -27.88 3.38
C ILE A 71 -0.07 -28.42 4.75
N ARG A 72 0.47 -27.87 5.84
CA ARG A 72 0.18 -28.36 7.20
C ARG A 72 -1.17 -27.89 7.74
N HIS A 73 -1.65 -26.74 7.28
CA HIS A 73 -2.85 -26.08 7.81
C HIS A 73 -3.65 -25.42 6.67
N PRO A 74 -4.21 -26.21 5.73
CA PRO A 74 -4.91 -25.67 4.56
C PRO A 74 -6.15 -24.85 4.97
N ASP A 75 -6.82 -25.26 6.05
CA ASP A 75 -8.02 -24.58 6.57
C ASP A 75 -7.76 -23.13 6.99
N ARG A 76 -6.49 -22.75 7.24
CA ARG A 76 -6.10 -21.37 7.58
C ARG A 76 -6.53 -20.37 6.51
N LEU A 77 -6.60 -20.79 5.25
CA LEU A 77 -7.06 -19.96 4.13
C LEU A 77 -8.47 -19.38 4.36
N TYR A 78 -9.32 -20.13 5.05
CA TYR A 78 -10.73 -19.77 5.28
C TYR A 78 -10.99 -19.16 6.66
N GLN A 79 -9.96 -19.09 7.52
CA GLN A 79 -10.09 -18.66 8.90
C GLN A 79 -9.95 -17.15 9.06
N SER A 80 -10.59 -16.65 10.13
CA SER A 80 -10.46 -15.28 10.58
C SER A 80 -9.58 -15.25 11.82
N HIS A 81 -8.57 -14.39 11.82
CA HIS A 81 -7.71 -14.19 12.98
C HIS A 81 -8.03 -12.82 13.59
N VAL A 82 -8.66 -12.83 14.76
CA VAL A 82 -9.02 -11.59 15.49
C VAL A 82 -8.10 -11.41 16.69
N THR A 83 -7.48 -10.24 16.79
CA THR A 83 -6.44 -9.94 17.79
C THR A 83 -6.59 -8.51 18.31
N GLU A 84 -6.14 -8.25 19.54
CA GLU A 84 -6.08 -6.89 20.12
C GLU A 84 -4.90 -6.06 19.56
N ASN A 85 -3.94 -6.71 18.91
CA ASN A 85 -2.79 -6.10 18.25
C ASN A 85 -2.86 -6.30 16.74
N GLU A 86 -2.13 -5.51 15.96
CA GLU A 86 -2.00 -5.72 14.51
C GLU A 86 -1.33 -7.06 14.21
N SER A 87 -1.75 -7.74 13.13
CA SER A 87 -1.11 -8.99 12.67
C SER A 87 0.37 -8.76 12.37
N LEU A 88 1.24 -9.72 12.69
CA LEU A 88 2.69 -9.63 12.46
C LEU A 88 3.04 -9.34 11.00
N ASP A 89 2.24 -9.86 10.05
CA ASP A 89 2.43 -9.66 8.61
C ASP A 89 2.34 -8.17 8.21
N PHE A 90 1.55 -7.39 8.95
CA PHE A 90 1.38 -5.95 8.76
C PHE A 90 2.23 -5.14 9.74
N LYS A 91 2.24 -5.52 11.02
CA LYS A 91 2.96 -4.82 12.09
C LYS A 91 4.45 -4.68 11.80
N SER A 92 5.05 -5.71 11.22
CA SER A 92 6.47 -5.71 10.88
C SER A 92 6.81 -4.71 9.75
N ARG A 93 5.81 -4.18 9.06
CA ARG A 93 5.91 -3.20 7.95
C ARG A 93 5.53 -1.78 8.36
N MET A 94 4.96 -1.62 9.55
CA MET A 94 4.62 -0.34 10.15
C MET A 94 5.88 0.36 10.70
N PRO A 95 5.85 1.70 10.86
CA PRO A 95 7.00 2.43 11.38
C PRO A 95 7.27 1.99 12.82
N LEU A 96 8.52 1.65 13.13
CA LEU A 96 8.91 1.41 14.52
C LEU A 96 8.94 2.76 15.24
N SER A 97 8.11 2.91 16.29
CA SER A 97 7.89 4.14 17.06
C SER A 97 9.13 4.80 17.70
N ARG A 98 10.32 4.22 17.52
CA ARG A 98 11.58 4.64 18.15
C ARG A 98 12.72 4.91 17.19
N THR A 99 12.51 4.87 15.87
CA THR A 99 13.60 5.22 14.96
C THR A 99 13.73 6.74 14.84
N ARG A 100 14.96 7.24 14.90
CA ARG A 100 15.28 8.67 14.74
C ARG A 100 14.88 9.25 13.38
N TYR A 101 14.46 8.40 12.45
CA TYR A 101 14.15 8.75 11.06
C TYR A 101 12.65 8.83 10.78
N VAL A 102 11.78 8.36 11.70
CA VAL A 102 10.33 8.34 11.44
C VAL A 102 9.77 9.74 11.13
N PRO A 103 10.16 10.82 11.83
CA PRO A 103 9.65 12.15 11.49
C PRO A 103 10.00 12.58 10.07
N GLN A 104 11.25 12.38 9.62
CA GLN A 104 11.63 12.70 8.24
C GLN A 104 10.90 11.81 7.22
N GLN A 105 10.73 10.53 7.53
CA GLN A 105 9.99 9.60 6.66
C GLN A 105 8.52 10.03 6.51
N GLN A 106 7.87 10.45 7.61
CA GLN A 106 6.52 10.99 7.53
C GLN A 106 6.44 12.22 6.66
N GLN A 107 7.39 13.14 6.82
CA GLN A 107 7.47 14.31 5.95
C GLN A 107 7.62 13.90 4.47
N TRP A 108 8.47 12.93 4.15
CA TRP A 108 8.62 12.45 2.77
C TRP A 108 7.36 11.80 2.21
N LEU A 109 6.57 11.16 3.08
CA LEU A 109 5.27 10.56 2.76
C LEU A 109 4.12 11.57 2.78
N GLY A 110 4.38 12.85 3.07
CA GLY A 110 3.36 13.89 3.15
C GLY A 110 2.41 13.73 4.35
N LEU A 111 2.88 13.12 5.44
CA LEU A 111 2.14 12.89 6.68
C LEU A 111 2.56 13.91 7.76
N PRO A 112 1.69 14.20 8.75
CA PRO A 112 2.08 14.95 9.95
C PRO A 112 3.23 14.26 10.70
N GLU A 113 4.11 15.04 11.33
CA GLU A 113 5.28 14.52 12.06
C GLU A 113 4.92 13.87 13.42
N ASP A 114 3.81 14.28 14.03
CA ASP A 114 3.32 13.76 15.32
C ASP A 114 1.80 14.02 15.47
N PRO A 115 1.01 13.09 16.02
CA PRO A 115 1.36 11.70 16.34
C PRO A 115 1.55 10.83 15.11
N ILE A 116 2.38 9.78 15.25
CA ILE A 116 2.60 8.81 14.18
C ILE A 116 1.34 7.96 13.97
N ASP A 117 0.76 8.06 12.78
CA ASP A 117 -0.24 7.13 12.28
C ASP A 117 0.42 5.95 11.56
N PRO A 118 0.51 4.75 12.17
CA PRO A 118 1.15 3.60 11.55
C PRO A 118 0.38 3.08 10.32
N ILE A 119 -0.94 3.23 10.28
CA ILE A 119 -1.79 2.80 9.17
C ILE A 119 -1.56 3.73 7.97
N ALA A 120 -1.62 5.05 8.18
CA ALA A 120 -1.36 6.01 7.11
C ALA A 120 0.09 5.90 6.59
N TYR A 121 1.06 5.68 7.49
CA TYR A 121 2.47 5.46 7.11
C TYR A 121 2.62 4.26 6.17
N VAL A 122 2.11 3.09 6.57
CA VAL A 122 2.33 1.87 5.79
C VAL A 122 1.57 1.92 4.46
N SER A 123 0.39 2.57 4.46
CA SER A 123 -0.42 2.79 3.27
C SER A 123 0.29 3.58 2.17
N ARG A 124 1.12 4.56 2.55
CA ARG A 124 1.86 5.40 1.57
C ARG A 124 3.24 4.85 1.23
N SER A 125 3.94 4.27 2.20
CA SER A 125 5.29 3.72 2.00
C SER A 125 5.29 2.40 1.24
N GLY A 126 4.17 1.68 1.24
CA GLY A 126 4.04 0.35 0.67
C GLY A 126 4.53 -0.76 1.59
N GLY A 127 5.02 -0.45 2.80
CA GLY A 127 5.49 -1.46 3.77
C GLY A 127 6.58 -2.41 3.25
N ARG A 128 7.29 -2.03 2.19
CA ARG A 128 8.24 -2.87 1.44
C ARG A 128 9.50 -3.15 2.26
N ARG A 129 9.99 -4.39 2.18
CA ARG A 129 11.29 -4.78 2.75
C ARG A 129 12.21 -5.22 1.62
N TYR A 130 13.50 -4.94 1.75
CA TYR A 130 14.51 -5.09 0.68
C TYR A 130 14.62 -6.53 0.09
N GLN A 131 14.02 -7.54 0.72
CA GLN A 131 14.19 -8.95 0.36
C GLN A 131 12.88 -9.75 0.30
N ASP A 132 11.71 -9.09 0.37
CA ASP A 132 10.44 -9.82 0.30
C ASP A 132 9.57 -9.42 -0.90
N SER A 133 8.66 -10.33 -1.26
CA SER A 133 7.73 -10.22 -2.39
C SER A 133 6.47 -9.43 -2.03
N TYR A 134 6.43 -8.80 -0.86
CA TYR A 134 5.18 -8.29 -0.32
C TYR A 134 5.18 -6.78 -0.20
N ASP A 135 4.06 -6.20 -0.56
CA ASP A 135 3.74 -4.80 -0.33
C ASP A 135 2.42 -4.68 0.45
N VAL A 136 2.22 -3.53 1.08
CA VAL A 136 1.00 -3.18 1.79
C VAL A 136 0.40 -1.97 1.13
N PHE A 137 -0.91 -2.02 0.89
CA PHE A 137 -1.63 -0.92 0.27
C PHE A 137 -3.02 -0.77 0.90
N PRO A 138 -3.60 0.44 0.87
CA PRO A 138 -4.84 0.72 1.59
C PRO A 138 -6.08 0.29 0.79
N GLU A 139 -7.08 -0.18 1.52
CA GLU A 139 -8.47 -0.05 1.08
C GLU A 139 -8.98 1.32 1.54
N ILE A 140 -9.48 2.13 0.62
CA ILE A 140 -9.97 3.48 0.91
C ILE A 140 -11.42 3.66 0.48
N ARG A 141 -12.15 4.51 1.19
CA ARG A 141 -13.45 5.02 0.76
C ARG A 141 -13.28 6.09 -0.30
N PRO A 142 -14.23 6.20 -1.25
CA PRO A 142 -14.25 7.32 -2.15
C PRO A 142 -14.57 8.61 -1.39
N ASP A 143 -14.16 9.73 -1.97
CA ASP A 143 -14.48 11.07 -1.50
C ASP A 143 -15.96 11.43 -1.79
N SER A 144 -16.31 12.70 -1.57
CA SER A 144 -17.68 13.20 -1.84
C SER A 144 -18.10 13.18 -3.31
N GLN A 145 -17.14 13.15 -4.24
CA GLN A 145 -17.38 13.07 -5.69
C GLN A 145 -17.40 11.63 -6.21
N GLY A 146 -17.06 10.66 -5.35
CA GLY A 146 -16.95 9.25 -5.73
C GLY A 146 -15.53 8.86 -6.14
N ASP A 147 -14.54 9.74 -6.02
CA ASP A 147 -13.17 9.49 -6.46
C ASP A 147 -12.32 8.88 -5.33
N TYR A 148 -11.42 7.98 -5.69
CA TYR A 148 -10.52 7.31 -4.76
C TYR A 148 -9.11 7.90 -4.86
N HIS A 149 -8.51 8.27 -3.73
CA HIS A 149 -7.22 8.95 -3.67
C HIS A 149 -6.12 8.11 -3.02
N PHE A 150 -5.15 7.70 -3.82
CA PHE A 150 -4.00 6.91 -3.36
C PHE A 150 -2.74 7.74 -3.36
N HIS A 151 -1.96 7.66 -2.28
CA HIS A 151 -0.60 8.19 -2.23
C HIS A 151 0.37 7.01 -2.20
N PHE A 152 1.40 7.03 -3.04
CA PHE A 152 2.33 5.92 -3.15
C PHE A 152 3.73 6.37 -3.55
N LEU A 153 4.72 5.58 -3.14
CA LEU A 153 6.08 5.68 -3.63
C LEU A 153 6.26 4.71 -4.82
N PRO A 154 6.66 5.18 -6.01
CA PRO A 154 6.94 4.30 -7.13
C PRO A 154 7.95 3.18 -6.79
N LEU A 155 7.85 2.06 -7.49
CA LEU A 155 8.82 0.97 -7.38
C LEU A 155 10.07 1.31 -8.21
N ASP A 156 11.20 0.70 -7.86
CA ASP A 156 12.45 0.74 -8.62
C ASP A 156 13.10 2.11 -8.84
N ILE A 157 12.71 3.16 -8.11
CA ILE A 157 13.40 4.47 -8.16
C ILE A 157 14.90 4.32 -7.87
N GLY A 158 15.27 3.39 -6.98
CA GLY A 158 16.68 3.07 -6.65
C GLY A 158 17.50 2.49 -7.81
N LYS A 159 16.86 2.12 -8.93
CA LYS A 159 17.48 1.55 -10.13
C LYS A 159 17.49 2.53 -11.30
N LEU A 160 17.05 3.77 -11.10
CA LEU A 160 17.06 4.79 -12.16
C LEU A 160 18.49 5.13 -12.55
N GLU A 161 18.70 5.30 -13.86
CA GLU A 161 19.94 5.86 -14.39
C GLU A 161 20.17 7.29 -13.86
N PRO A 162 21.43 7.74 -13.72
CA PRO A 162 21.75 9.04 -13.14
C PRO A 162 20.99 10.21 -13.77
N ASP A 163 20.99 10.32 -15.10
CA ASP A 163 20.31 11.39 -15.83
C ASP A 163 18.80 11.40 -15.56
N CYS A 164 18.20 10.20 -15.46
CA CYS A 164 16.79 10.04 -15.15
C CYS A 164 16.48 10.48 -13.71
N TYR A 165 17.38 10.17 -12.77
CA TYR A 165 17.22 10.58 -11.38
C TYR A 165 17.41 12.09 -11.21
N GLU A 166 18.39 12.70 -11.88
CA GLU A 166 18.58 14.15 -11.91
C GLU A 166 17.36 14.87 -12.48
N TYR A 167 16.72 14.29 -13.51
CA TYR A 167 15.46 14.80 -14.05
C TYR A 167 14.30 14.68 -13.05
N LEU A 168 14.15 13.52 -12.39
CA LEU A 168 13.12 13.30 -11.38
C LEU A 168 13.15 14.37 -10.28
N LEU A 169 14.35 14.78 -9.85
CA LEU A 169 14.52 15.80 -8.81
C LEU A 169 14.07 17.21 -9.22
N GLN A 170 13.83 17.45 -10.52
CA GLN A 170 13.38 18.73 -11.06
C GLN A 170 11.86 18.80 -11.26
N LEU A 171 11.15 17.69 -11.06
CA LEU A 171 9.70 17.64 -11.23
C LEU A 171 8.99 18.51 -10.19
N ALA A 172 7.92 19.17 -10.62
CA ALA A 172 7.08 19.99 -9.75
C ALA A 172 5.83 19.19 -9.29
N PRO A 173 5.28 19.48 -8.10
CA PRO A 173 3.96 18.99 -7.72
C PRO A 173 2.89 19.31 -8.77
N GLY A 174 1.97 18.37 -9.01
CA GLY A 174 0.93 18.46 -10.05
C GLY A 174 1.38 18.05 -11.47
N HIS A 175 2.67 17.73 -11.66
CA HIS A 175 3.15 17.23 -12.94
C HIS A 175 2.54 15.86 -13.24
N GLN A 176 1.88 15.74 -14.40
CA GLN A 176 1.15 14.53 -14.80
C GLN A 176 2.11 13.44 -15.27
N LEU A 177 1.83 12.20 -14.86
CA LEU A 177 2.60 11.03 -15.20
C LEU A 177 1.69 10.02 -15.92
N GLY A 178 2.19 9.50 -17.04
CA GLY A 178 1.58 8.42 -17.78
C GLY A 178 2.05 7.04 -17.31
N VAL A 179 1.28 6.03 -17.67
CA VAL A 179 1.62 4.62 -17.45
C VAL A 179 1.77 3.94 -18.80
N THR A 180 2.91 3.32 -19.06
CA THR A 180 3.13 2.45 -20.23
C THR A 180 3.59 1.08 -19.75
N ASP A 181 2.85 0.03 -20.09
CA ASP A 181 2.98 -1.33 -19.57
C ASP A 181 2.87 -1.40 -18.04
N ASN A 182 3.98 -1.24 -17.32
CA ASN A 182 4.06 -1.15 -15.86
C ASN A 182 4.91 0.03 -15.36
N GLN A 183 5.45 0.82 -16.29
CA GLN A 183 6.35 1.92 -16.01
C GLN A 183 5.57 3.21 -15.86
N LEU A 184 5.98 4.01 -14.89
CA LEU A 184 5.51 5.35 -14.63
C LEU A 184 6.50 6.32 -15.29
N GLY A 185 6.02 7.26 -16.11
CA GLY A 185 6.88 8.21 -16.78
C GLY A 185 6.13 9.42 -17.31
N ASP A 186 6.84 10.37 -17.88
CA ASP A 186 6.26 11.60 -18.45
C ASP A 186 6.37 11.65 -19.98
N GLY A 187 6.70 10.51 -20.59
CA GLY A 187 7.00 10.37 -22.03
C GLY A 187 8.44 10.69 -22.40
N ARG A 188 9.23 11.32 -21.51
CA ARG A 188 10.67 11.55 -21.69
C ARG A 188 11.50 10.52 -20.96
N PHE A 189 11.15 10.28 -19.69
CA PHE A 189 11.86 9.37 -18.81
C PHE A 189 10.92 8.38 -18.13
N GLN A 190 11.44 7.18 -17.84
CA GLN A 190 10.79 6.21 -16.97
C GLN A 190 11.23 6.47 -15.54
N LEU A 191 10.30 6.89 -14.68
CA LEU A 191 10.54 7.42 -13.34
C LEU A 191 10.27 6.39 -12.23
N GLY A 192 10.05 5.14 -12.61
CA GLY A 192 9.80 4.00 -11.72
C GLY A 192 8.68 3.12 -12.25
N ARG A 193 8.17 2.23 -11.42
CA ARG A 193 7.00 1.38 -11.73
C ARG A 193 5.82 1.63 -10.81
N LEU A 194 4.62 1.35 -11.31
CA LEU A 194 3.41 1.34 -10.49
C LEU A 194 3.41 0.17 -9.50
N PRO A 195 2.94 0.38 -8.25
CA PRO A 195 2.53 -0.71 -7.36
C PRO A 195 1.45 -1.59 -8.00
N GLY A 196 1.42 -2.88 -7.67
CA GLY A 196 0.58 -3.87 -8.35
C GLY A 196 -0.92 -3.53 -8.35
N TYR A 197 -1.44 -3.03 -7.23
CA TYR A 197 -2.86 -2.65 -7.12
C TYR A 197 -3.25 -1.47 -8.03
N LEU A 198 -2.35 -0.48 -8.23
CA LEU A 198 -2.60 0.61 -9.17
C LEU A 198 -2.40 0.16 -10.61
N LEU A 199 -1.45 -0.74 -10.84
CA LEU A 199 -1.21 -1.31 -12.17
C LEU A 199 -2.42 -2.10 -12.66
N GLU A 200 -3.05 -2.88 -11.79
CA GLU A 200 -4.31 -3.57 -12.10
C GLU A 200 -5.40 -2.58 -12.51
N MET A 201 -5.58 -1.49 -11.76
CA MET A 201 -6.55 -0.45 -12.07
C MET A 201 -6.25 0.23 -13.42
N ALA A 202 -4.98 0.58 -13.65
CA ALA A 202 -4.53 1.19 -14.90
C ALA A 202 -4.72 0.27 -16.11
N ARG A 203 -4.55 -1.05 -15.95
CA ARG A 203 -4.82 -2.03 -17.01
C ARG A 203 -6.31 -2.25 -17.25
N THR A 204 -7.10 -2.25 -16.19
CA THR A 204 -8.54 -2.50 -16.25
C THR A 204 -9.28 -1.34 -16.90
N CYS A 205 -8.97 -0.10 -16.49
CA CYS A 205 -9.57 1.10 -17.05
C CYS A 205 -8.56 2.26 -17.03
N PRO A 206 -7.70 2.39 -18.06
CA PRO A 206 -6.67 3.43 -18.12
C PRO A 206 -7.22 4.86 -17.97
N THR A 207 -8.44 5.10 -18.47
CA THR A 207 -9.10 6.41 -18.40
C THR A 207 -9.67 6.75 -17.02
N ALA A 208 -9.79 5.75 -16.13
CA ALA A 208 -10.27 5.98 -14.77
C ALA A 208 -9.17 6.48 -13.84
N ILE A 209 -7.89 6.28 -14.16
CA ILE A 209 -6.77 6.65 -13.29
C ILE A 209 -5.99 7.84 -13.85
N GLN A 210 -5.73 8.81 -12.99
CA GLN A 210 -4.82 9.93 -13.25
C GLN A 210 -3.74 9.93 -12.19
N ILE A 211 -2.49 10.14 -12.60
CA ILE A 211 -1.34 10.08 -11.70
C ILE A 211 -0.54 11.36 -11.83
N GLU A 212 -0.19 11.94 -10.70
CA GLU A 212 0.64 13.13 -10.66
C GLU A 212 1.72 13.06 -9.57
N VAL A 213 2.71 13.92 -9.73
CA VAL A 213 3.71 14.17 -8.70
C VAL A 213 3.04 14.88 -7.53
N ALA A 214 2.98 14.22 -6.37
CA ALA A 214 2.52 14.86 -5.14
C ALA A 214 3.66 15.65 -4.47
N ARG A 215 4.87 15.09 -4.48
CA ARG A 215 6.05 15.70 -3.85
C ARG A 215 7.36 15.11 -4.39
N VAL A 216 8.36 15.98 -4.54
CA VAL A 216 9.77 15.60 -4.72
C VAL A 216 10.55 15.89 -3.43
N ASN A 217 11.26 14.90 -2.92
CA ASN A 217 12.00 14.95 -1.65
C ASN A 217 13.51 15.02 -1.89
N LEU A 218 14.05 16.22 -2.12
CA LEU A 218 15.46 16.45 -2.50
C LEU A 218 16.51 15.90 -1.52
N LYS A 219 16.16 15.75 -0.24
CA LYS A 219 17.08 15.28 0.83
C LYS A 219 16.75 13.88 1.33
N ALA A 220 15.83 13.19 0.68
CA ALA A 220 15.46 11.83 1.04
C ALA A 220 16.42 10.81 0.41
N PRO A 221 16.54 9.60 0.99
CA PRO A 221 17.06 8.45 0.26
C PRO A 221 16.30 8.26 -1.05
N GLN A 222 16.97 7.75 -2.09
CA GLN A 222 16.44 7.65 -3.44
C GLN A 222 15.04 7.01 -3.52
N PHE A 223 14.77 5.97 -2.74
CA PHE A 223 13.47 5.29 -2.68
C PHE A 223 12.32 6.09 -2.05
N HIS A 224 12.61 7.25 -1.44
CA HIS A 224 11.64 8.23 -0.94
C HIS A 224 11.67 9.55 -1.72
N SER A 225 12.47 9.66 -2.79
CA SER A 225 12.66 10.91 -3.54
C SER A 225 11.40 11.40 -4.26
N LEU A 226 10.46 10.51 -4.59
CA LEU A 226 9.23 10.84 -5.27
C LEU A 226 8.02 10.23 -4.56
N LEU A 227 7.06 11.08 -4.21
CA LEU A 227 5.72 10.69 -3.79
C LEU A 227 4.75 11.05 -4.91
N CYS A 228 3.94 10.07 -5.31
CA CYS A 228 2.90 10.25 -6.32
C CYS A 228 1.52 10.22 -5.65
N HIS A 229 0.57 10.87 -6.32
CA HIS A 229 -0.85 10.80 -6.03
C HIS A 229 -1.57 10.22 -7.25
N ALA A 230 -2.40 9.20 -7.02
CA ALA A 230 -3.29 8.65 -8.01
C ALA A 230 -4.73 8.96 -7.62
N THR A 231 -5.49 9.52 -8.56
CA THR A 231 -6.94 9.68 -8.45
C THR A 231 -7.61 8.66 -9.36
N VAL A 232 -8.48 7.83 -8.80
CA VAL A 232 -9.26 6.83 -9.54
C VAL A 232 -10.73 7.23 -9.53
N ASN A 233 -11.29 7.44 -10.71
CA ASN A 233 -12.68 7.83 -10.89
C ASN A 233 -13.62 6.66 -10.57
N GLY A 234 -14.34 6.77 -9.44
CA GLY A 234 -15.22 5.71 -8.95
C GLY A 234 -16.46 5.46 -9.80
N THR A 235 -16.83 6.38 -10.67
CA THR A 235 -17.93 6.19 -11.63
C THR A 235 -17.53 5.27 -12.79
N LEU A 236 -16.24 5.18 -13.09
CA LEU A 236 -15.68 4.35 -14.17
C LEU A 236 -15.13 3.02 -13.65
N LEU A 237 -14.54 3.03 -12.45
CA LEU A 237 -13.90 1.85 -11.86
C LEU A 237 -14.07 1.85 -10.36
N THR A 238 -14.62 0.77 -9.80
CA THR A 238 -14.62 0.54 -8.35
C THR A 238 -13.36 -0.27 -7.97
N PRO A 239 -12.41 0.32 -7.21
CA PRO A 239 -11.25 -0.40 -6.71
C PRO A 239 -11.62 -1.67 -5.94
N PHE A 240 -10.80 -2.72 -6.09
CA PHE A 240 -10.86 -3.94 -5.28
C PHE A 240 -12.16 -4.75 -5.41
N ALA A 241 -12.93 -4.55 -6.49
CA ALA A 241 -14.18 -5.25 -6.73
C ALA A 241 -13.99 -6.67 -7.31
N THR A 242 -12.80 -7.00 -7.82
CA THR A 242 -12.50 -8.32 -8.40
C THR A 242 -12.47 -9.40 -7.31
N ALA A 243 -12.60 -10.66 -7.74
CA ALA A 243 -12.74 -11.79 -6.83
C ALA A 243 -11.50 -11.95 -5.94
N GLU A 244 -10.32 -11.66 -6.47
CA GLU A 244 -9.01 -11.81 -5.84
C GLU A 244 -8.87 -10.98 -4.57
N TYR A 245 -9.50 -9.80 -4.49
CA TYR A 245 -9.49 -8.96 -3.28
C TYR A 245 -10.50 -9.41 -2.22
N GLN A 246 -11.47 -10.26 -2.58
CA GLN A 246 -12.51 -10.67 -1.65
C GLN A 246 -11.96 -11.71 -0.67
N THR A 247 -12.39 -11.61 0.59
CA THR A 247 -12.11 -12.63 1.61
C THR A 247 -13.23 -13.65 1.65
N TYR A 248 -12.94 -14.84 2.19
CA TYR A 248 -13.99 -15.80 2.51
C TYR A 248 -14.89 -15.26 3.61
N THR A 249 -16.19 -15.12 3.30
CA THR A 249 -17.24 -14.92 4.30
C THR A 249 -17.32 -16.19 5.14
N GLY A 250 -17.23 -16.07 6.47
CA GLY A 250 -17.05 -17.21 7.37
C GLY A 250 -18.06 -18.34 7.13
N ILE A 251 -17.53 -19.56 7.13
CA ILE A 251 -18.29 -20.80 7.34
C ILE A 251 -18.57 -20.93 8.84
#